data_AF-A0A7W1UIU9-F1
#
_entry.id   AF-A0A7W1UIU9-F1
#
_cell.length_a   1.000
_cell.length_b   1.000
_cell.length_c   1.000
_cell.angle_alpha   90.00
_cell.angle_beta   90.00
_cell.angle_gamma   90.00
#
_symmetry.space_group_name_H-M   'P 1'
#
loop_
_entity.id
_entity.type
_entity.pdbx_description
1 polymer ?
#
loop_
_entity_poly.entity_id
_entity_poly.type
_entity_poly.pdbx_seq_one_letter_code
_entity_poly.pdbx_strand_id
1 'polypeptide(L)'
;NSRILQGLITGMGFIGGGAILKEGGGVRGTATAASIWTTGAVGSAVGYGRYEIALVVSLITFLVLVVLTPVERAIGKRDRLERADDDE
;
A
#
# COMPACT_ATOMS: atom_id res chain seq x y z
N ASN A 1 21.00 16.18 -5.60
CA ASN A 1 20.34 14.88 -5.84
C ASN A 1 18.85 14.82 -5.45
N SER A 2 18.22 15.87 -4.94
CA SER A 2 16.81 15.79 -4.48
C SER A 2 15.75 15.91 -5.59
N ARG A 3 16.07 16.53 -6.74
CA ARG A 3 15.10 16.78 -7.83
C ARG A 3 14.59 15.49 -8.48
N ILE A 4 15.46 14.49 -8.63
CA ILE A 4 15.10 13.19 -9.20
C ILE A 4 14.14 12.47 -8.26
N LEU A 5 14.44 12.46 -6.95
CA LEU A 5 13.55 11.86 -5.96
C LEU A 5 12.20 12.56 -5.88
N GLN A 6 12.19 13.90 -5.94
CA GLN A 6 10.96 14.68 -5.98
C GLN A 6 10.11 14.35 -7.22
N GLY A 7 10.72 14.26 -8.40
CA GLY A 7 10.02 13.87 -9.62
C GLY A 7 9.42 12.45 -9.52
N LEU A 8 10.19 11.52 -8.95
CA LEU A 8 9.77 10.14 -8.75
C LEU A 8 8.59 10.03 -7.78
N ILE A 9 8.66 10.69 -6.61
CA ILE A 9 7.59 10.71 -5.60
C ILE A 9 6.31 11.31 -6.20
N THR A 10 6.43 12.41 -6.94
CA THR A 10 5.28 13.04 -7.61
C THR A 10 4.65 12.10 -8.65
N GLY A 11 5.46 11.42 -9.46
CA GLY A 11 4.97 10.46 -10.45
C GLY A 11 4.25 9.26 -9.82
N MET A 12 4.82 8.68 -8.76
CA MET A 12 4.16 7.60 -8.00
C MET A 12 2.81 8.05 -7.44
N GLY A 13 2.72 9.27 -6.90
CA GLY A 13 1.48 9.82 -6.36
C GLY A 13 0.38 9.97 -7.41
N PHE A 14 0.74 10.41 -8.63
CA PHE A 14 -0.20 10.52 -9.73
C PHE A 14 -0.71 9.15 -10.20
N ILE A 15 0.19 8.17 -10.37
CA ILE A 15 -0.17 6.79 -10.77
C ILE A 15 -1.05 6.13 -9.69
N GLY A 16 -0.65 6.26 -8.42
CA GLY A 16 -1.38 5.70 -7.29
C GLY A 16 -2.78 6.31 -7.16
N GLY A 17 -2.90 7.64 -7.26
CA GLY A 17 -4.19 8.31 -7.27
C GLY A 17 -5.08 7.89 -8.45
N GLY A 18 -4.50 7.73 -9.64
CA GLY A 18 -5.21 7.24 -10.82
C GLY A 18 -5.68 5.79 -10.73
N ALA A 19 -5.07 4.98 -9.86
CA ALA A 19 -5.51 3.62 -9.58
C ALA A 19 -6.72 3.54 -8.63
N ILE A 20 -7.07 4.64 -7.93
CA ILE A 20 -8.20 4.69 -7.00
C ILE A 20 -9.45 5.12 -7.78
N LEU A 21 -10.41 4.21 -7.91
CA LEU A 21 -11.68 4.44 -8.59
C LEU A 21 -12.83 4.42 -7.59
N LYS A 22 -13.75 5.39 -7.72
CA LYS A 22 -14.96 5.49 -6.90
C LYS A 22 -16.19 5.23 -7.78
N GLU A 23 -16.94 4.18 -7.47
CA GLU A 23 -18.08 3.77 -8.29
C GLU A 23 -19.23 3.31 -7.39
N GLY A 24 -20.44 3.82 -7.63
CA GLY A 24 -21.70 3.33 -7.05
C GLY A 24 -21.77 3.19 -5.52
N GLY A 25 -20.92 3.88 -4.76
CA GLY A 25 -20.88 3.82 -3.28
C GLY A 25 -19.64 3.15 -2.69
N GLY A 26 -18.79 2.51 -3.50
CA GLY A 26 -17.54 1.88 -3.06
C GLY A 26 -16.29 2.55 -3.63
N VAL A 27 -15.15 2.39 -2.93
CA VAL A 27 -13.82 2.75 -3.43
C VAL A 27 -13.05 1.48 -3.76
N ARG A 28 -12.52 1.38 -4.97
CA ARG A 28 -11.76 0.25 -5.48
C ARG A 28 -10.34 0.71 -5.87
N GLY A 29 -9.38 -0.21 -5.81
CA GLY A 29 -7.99 0.06 -6.22
C GLY A 29 -7.12 0.77 -5.18
N THR A 30 -7.60 0.96 -3.95
CA THR A 30 -6.80 1.48 -2.82
C THR A 30 -5.59 0.60 -2.51
N ALA A 31 -5.78 -0.73 -2.49
CA ALA A 31 -4.70 -1.69 -2.30
C ALA A 31 -3.65 -1.62 -3.44
N THR A 32 -4.11 -1.44 -4.69
CA THR A 32 -3.23 -1.24 -5.84
C THR A 32 -2.42 0.03 -5.69
N ALA A 33 -3.04 1.15 -5.33
CA ALA A 33 -2.38 2.43 -5.08
C ALA A 33 -1.30 2.31 -3.98
N ALA A 34 -1.61 1.62 -2.87
CA ALA A 34 -0.66 1.35 -1.81
C ALA A 34 0.55 0.54 -2.30
N SER A 35 0.31 -0.54 -3.06
CA SER A 35 1.37 -1.41 -3.57
C SER A 35 2.36 -0.68 -4.50
N ILE A 36 1.87 0.24 -5.33
CA ILE A 36 2.69 1.05 -6.24
C ILE A 36 3.62 1.97 -5.45
N TRP A 37 3.08 2.65 -4.43
CA TRP A 37 3.85 3.56 -3.58
C TRP A 37 4.95 2.81 -2.83
N THR A 38 4.61 1.68 -2.23
CA THR A 38 5.54 0.82 -1.49
C THR A 38 6.66 0.28 -2.37
N THR A 39 6.34 -0.22 -3.57
CA THR A 39 7.34 -0.74 -4.52
C THR A 39 8.32 0.36 -4.94
N GLY A 40 7.80 1.58 -5.22
CA GLY A 40 8.63 2.71 -5.61
C GLY A 40 9.50 3.25 -4.47
N ALA A 41 9.02 3.23 -3.23
CA ALA A 41 9.83 3.60 -2.05
C ALA A 41 11.04 2.66 -1.88
N VAL A 42 10.83 1.35 -2.02
CA VAL A 42 11.91 0.34 -1.95
C VAL A 42 12.90 0.51 -3.11
N GLY A 43 12.40 0.64 -4.34
CA GLY A 43 13.25 0.84 -5.53
C GLY A 43 14.08 2.13 -5.46
N SER A 44 13.51 3.20 -4.88
CA SER A 44 14.24 4.45 -4.62
C SER A 44 15.41 4.21 -3.68
N ALA A 45 15.19 3.52 -2.55
CA ALA A 45 16.23 3.28 -1.57
C ALA A 45 17.40 2.47 -2.15
N VAL A 46 17.10 1.47 -3.00
CA VAL A 46 18.13 0.69 -3.72
C VAL A 46 18.88 1.56 -4.73
N GLY A 47 18.17 2.38 -5.52
CA GLY A 47 18.77 3.23 -6.56
C GLY A 47 19.72 4.31 -6.02
N TYR A 48 19.61 4.69 -4.75
CA TYR A 48 20.54 5.62 -4.10
C TYR A 48 21.82 4.95 -3.56
N GLY A 49 22.00 3.63 -3.73
CA GLY A 49 23.18 2.90 -3.26
C GLY A 49 23.33 2.83 -1.73
N ARG A 50 22.30 3.26 -0.99
CA ARG A 50 22.25 3.25 0.47
C ARG A 50 21.63 1.95 0.94
N TYR A 51 22.38 0.85 0.80
CA TYR A 51 21.89 -0.50 1.10
C TYR A 51 21.43 -0.67 2.56
N GLU A 52 22.06 0.03 3.50
CA GLU A 52 21.63 0.04 4.92
C GLU A 52 20.21 0.60 5.08
N ILE A 53 19.93 1.75 4.44
CA ILE A 53 18.61 2.39 4.48
C ILE A 53 17.60 1.56 3.67
N ALA A 54 18.02 1.00 2.53
CA ALA A 54 17.19 0.13 1.71
C ALA A 54 16.77 -1.14 2.47
N LEU A 55 17.67 -1.74 3.25
CA LEU A 55 17.36 -2.88 4.11
C LEU A 55 16.34 -2.51 5.18
N VAL A 56 16.53 -1.38 5.88
CA VAL A 56 15.60 -0.92 6.92
C VAL A 56 14.21 -0.62 6.33
N VAL A 57 14.16 0.13 5.22
CA VAL A 57 12.90 0.48 4.54
C VAL A 57 12.20 -0.76 4.00
N SER A 58 12.94 -1.69 3.40
CA SER A 58 12.40 -2.97 2.91
C SER A 58 11.88 -3.84 4.04
N LEU A 59 12.60 -3.93 5.16
CA LEU A 59 12.18 -4.72 6.32
C LEU A 59 10.91 -4.15 6.97
N ILE A 60 10.84 -2.82 7.16
CA ILE A 60 9.64 -2.14 7.66
C ILE A 60 8.47 -2.36 6.70
N THR A 61 8.70 -2.19 5.40
CA THR A 61 7.72 -2.42 4.35
C THR A 61 7.18 -3.86 4.38
N PHE A 62 8.07 -4.84 4.47
CA PHE A 62 7.74 -6.25 4.56
C PHE A 62 6.94 -6.56 5.82
N LEU A 63 7.35 -6.02 6.97
CA LEU A 63 6.61 -6.13 8.24
C LEU A 63 5.19 -5.56 8.11
N VAL A 64 5.04 -4.37 7.52
CA VAL A 64 3.71 -3.77 7.29
C VAL A 64 2.86 -4.67 6.40
N LEU A 65 3.38 -5.18 5.29
CA LEU A 65 2.63 -6.09 4.40
C LEU A 65 2.25 -7.42 5.09
N VAL A 66 3.19 -8.00 5.84
CA VAL A 66 2.98 -9.26 6.58
C VAL A 66 1.97 -9.09 7.71
N VAL A 67 1.94 -7.95 8.39
CA VAL A 67 0.98 -7.66 9.46
C VAL A 67 -0.38 -7.24 8.90
N LEU A 68 -0.41 -6.54 7.77
CA LEU A 68 -1.66 -6.07 7.18
C LEU A 68 -2.50 -7.21 6.59
N THR A 69 -1.86 -8.24 6.03
CA THR A 69 -2.55 -9.41 5.46
C THR A 69 -3.42 -10.19 6.47
N PRO A 70 -2.96 -10.55 7.69
CA PRO A 70 -3.79 -11.17 8.71
C PRO A 70 -4.80 -10.19 9.33
N VAL A 71 -4.47 -8.89 9.42
CA VAL A 71 -5.41 -7.87 9.93
C VAL A 71 -6.60 -7.71 8.99
N GLU A 72 -6.38 -7.63 7.69
CA GLU A 72 -7.44 -7.52 6.69
C GLU A 72 -8.33 -8.78 6.69
N ARG A 73 -7.73 -9.97 6.86
CA ARG A 73 -8.47 -11.23 7.06
C ARG A 73 -9.27 -11.26 8.36
N ALA A 74 -8.73 -10.74 9.46
CA ALA A 74 -9.41 -10.70 10.76
C ALA A 74 -10.58 -9.71 10.76
N ILE A 75 -10.45 -8.57 10.07
CA ILE A 75 -11.52 -7.58 9.90
C ILE A 75 -12.60 -8.10 8.96
N GLY A 76 -12.24 -8.67 7.81
CA GLY A 76 -13.22 -9.24 6.87
C GLY A 76 -14.01 -10.43 7.42
N LYS A 77 -13.51 -11.10 8.46
CA LYS A 77 -14.21 -12.20 9.14
C LYS A 77 -15.30 -11.71 10.11
N ARG A 78 -15.18 -10.49 10.67
CA ARG A 78 -16.18 -9.89 11.59
C ARG A 78 -17.40 -9.40 10.81
N ASP A 79 -17.17 -8.77 9.67
CA ASP A 79 -18.21 -8.24 8.78
C ASP A 79 -19.16 -9.33 8.21
N ARG A 80 -18.69 -10.58 8.16
CA ARG A 80 -19.47 -11.75 7.69
C ARG A 80 -20.23 -12.45 8.82
N LEU A 81 -19.82 -12.25 10.08
CA LEU A 81 -20.50 -12.80 11.26
C LEU A 81 -21.67 -11.90 11.67
N GLU A 82 -21.50 -10.57 11.67
CA GLU A 82 -22.61 -9.63 11.97
C GLU A 82 -23.78 -9.75 10.98
N ARG A 83 -23.52 -9.93 9.68
CA ARG A 83 -24.59 -10.14 8.69
C ARG A 83 -25.33 -11.48 8.83
N ALA A 84 -24.73 -12.47 9.48
CA ALA A 84 -25.36 -13.78 9.68
C ALA A 84 -26.30 -13.78 10.90
N ASP A 85 -26.07 -12.90 11.88
CA ASP A 85 -26.96 -12.68 13.04
C ASP A 85 -28.17 -11.79 12.69
N ASP A 86 -28.04 -10.86 11.74
CA ASP A 86 -29.15 -9.98 11.30
C ASP A 86 -30.19 -10.69 10.41
N ASP A 87 -29.87 -11.89 9.89
CA ASP A 87 -30.73 -12.70 9.02
C ASP A 87 -31.52 -13.81 9.78
N GLU A 88 -31.38 -13.93 11.12
CA GLU A 88 -32.20 -14.80 12.01
C GLU A 88 -33.31 -14.02 12.74
#